data_AF-A0AAD6WNW9-F1
#
_entry.id   AF-A0AAD6WNW9-F1
#
_cell.length_a   1.000
_cell.length_b   1.000
_cell.length_c   1.000
_cell.angle_alpha   90.00
_cell.angle_beta   90.00
_cell.angle_gamma   90.00
#
_symmetry.space_group_name_H-M   'P 1'
#
loop_
_entity.id
_entity.type
_entity.pdbx_description
1 polymer ?
#
loop_
_entity_poly.entity_id
_entity_poly.type
_entity_poly.pdbx_seq_one_letter_code
_entity_poly.pdbx_strand_id
1 'polypeptide(L)'
;MSQSSGGSEQLPPSVQKQIEISAYIFAGSTAVFVWDILNNLRGDYSLLFKHRLNVTTLAYFASRIASFVYVLGLTIFASYPLQDCETAYNVFNSFYPIGVSGTAFLFFFRARAIFDGERVPTILFGCLWLAVLASSITSATAGGAIGLGDPTVCVIAPRHVEAIFGLVGFVIMVDDTIVFFAISYRLISNFQAEQQTPGEQVKALFSGANLPAFPKSLFMDGQMYYMIAVVANISATVMAYVRVVSPVYRGFLVIPNVTLTSIMACRVYRNTKLGVVHGGAGLTLPTLNTLGPSGNTIPLSHSSTQHAGIIGELHTGANDSDPTEHEECRTDIQLHLASRGKDLELFVAAK
;
A
#
# COMPACT_ATOMS: atom_id res chain seq x y z
N MET A 1 -23.10 -42.89 -32.08
CA MET A 1 -23.40 -41.77 -33.00
C MET A 1 -24.81 -41.30 -32.70
N SER A 2 -24.94 -40.28 -31.85
CA SER A 2 -26.20 -39.57 -31.64
C SER A 2 -25.89 -38.09 -31.86
N GLN A 3 -26.41 -37.57 -32.96
CA GLN A 3 -26.32 -36.17 -33.37
C GLN A 3 -26.88 -35.28 -32.24
N SER A 4 -26.04 -34.40 -31.68
CA SER A 4 -26.51 -33.26 -30.91
C SER A 4 -26.66 -32.10 -31.89
N SER A 5 -27.90 -31.76 -32.21
CA SER A 5 -28.27 -30.60 -33.01
C SER A 5 -27.65 -29.34 -32.41
N GLY A 6 -26.77 -28.70 -33.19
CA GLY A 6 -26.37 -27.32 -32.96
C GLY A 6 -27.57 -26.40 -33.12
N GLY A 7 -28.21 -26.08 -32.00
CA GLY A 7 -29.01 -24.88 -31.86
C GLY A 7 -28.09 -23.77 -31.41
N SER A 8 -27.94 -22.73 -32.22
CA SER A 8 -27.32 -21.47 -31.83
C SER A 8 -28.13 -20.87 -30.67
N GLU A 9 -27.76 -21.20 -29.44
CA GLU A 9 -28.39 -20.66 -28.23
C GLU A 9 -28.01 -19.18 -28.12
N GLN A 10 -28.80 -18.32 -28.77
CA GLN A 10 -28.69 -16.87 -28.66
C GLN A 10 -28.89 -16.48 -27.19
N LEU A 11 -27.88 -15.85 -26.59
CA LEU A 11 -27.97 -15.39 -25.21
C LEU A 11 -29.17 -14.44 -25.04
N PRO A 12 -29.86 -14.45 -23.88
CA PRO A 12 -30.91 -13.48 -23.60
C PRO A 12 -30.41 -12.05 -23.77
N PRO A 13 -31.20 -11.14 -24.38
CA PRO A 13 -30.75 -9.76 -24.67
C PRO A 13 -30.36 -8.97 -23.41
N SER A 14 -30.93 -9.32 -22.25
CA SER A 14 -30.55 -8.73 -20.95
C SER A 14 -29.14 -9.10 -20.51
N VAL A 15 -28.64 -10.29 -20.87
CA VAL A 15 -27.29 -10.77 -20.54
C VAL A 15 -26.26 -10.17 -21.50
N GLN A 16 -26.59 -10.10 -22.79
CA GLN A 16 -25.72 -9.44 -23.78
C GLN A 16 -25.44 -7.99 -23.41
N LYS A 17 -26.48 -7.24 -23.04
CA LYS A 17 -26.33 -5.84 -22.58
C LYS A 17 -25.46 -5.73 -21.31
N GLN A 18 -25.58 -6.67 -20.38
CA GLN A 18 -24.76 -6.69 -19.17
C GLN A 18 -23.28 -6.89 -19.51
N ILE A 19 -22.97 -7.83 -20.41
CA ILE A 19 -21.59 -8.10 -20.85
C ILE A 19 -21.01 -6.87 -21.57
N GLU A 20 -21.78 -6.25 -22.46
CA GLU A 20 -21.34 -5.06 -23.19
C GLU A 20 -21.00 -3.89 -22.24
N ILE A 21 -21.87 -3.62 -21.25
CA ILE A 21 -21.61 -2.59 -20.24
C ILE A 21 -20.33 -2.92 -19.44
N SER A 22 -20.13 -4.19 -19.08
CA SER A 22 -18.92 -4.62 -18.36
C SER A 22 -17.65 -4.38 -19.18
N ALA A 23 -17.69 -4.69 -20.48
CA ALA A 23 -16.58 -4.50 -21.39
C ALA A 23 -16.19 -3.01 -21.51
N TYR A 24 -17.16 -2.09 -21.59
CA TYR A 24 -16.88 -0.65 -21.60
C TYR A 24 -16.25 -0.16 -20.30
N ILE A 25 -16.70 -0.64 -19.14
CA ILE A 25 -16.13 -0.28 -17.83
C ILE A 25 -14.68 -0.78 -17.73
N PHE A 26 -14.42 -2.00 -18.20
CA PHE A 26 -13.08 -2.60 -18.17
C PHE A 26 -12.15 -1.89 -19.16
N ALA A 27 -12.62 -1.56 -20.36
CA ALA A 27 -11.90 -0.76 -21.34
C ALA A 27 -11.56 0.63 -20.79
N GLY A 28 -12.52 1.30 -20.13
CA GLY A 28 -12.29 2.59 -19.48
C GLY A 28 -11.24 2.50 -18.36
N SER A 29 -11.31 1.45 -17.53
CA SER A 29 -10.34 1.20 -16.46
C SER A 29 -8.95 0.95 -17.03
N THR A 30 -8.83 0.14 -18.07
CA THR A 30 -7.58 -0.10 -18.81
C THR A 30 -7.02 1.20 -19.38
N ALA A 31 -7.86 2.03 -20.02
CA ALA A 31 -7.43 3.31 -20.58
C ALA A 31 -6.88 4.25 -19.50
N VAL A 32 -7.55 4.34 -18.34
CA VAL A 32 -7.05 5.11 -17.19
C VAL A 32 -5.73 4.55 -16.67
N PHE A 33 -5.58 3.22 -16.62
CA PHE A 33 -4.33 2.58 -16.19
C PHE A 33 -3.18 2.89 -17.17
N VAL A 34 -3.42 2.74 -18.48
CA VAL A 34 -2.44 3.11 -19.53
C VAL A 34 -2.06 4.58 -19.41
N TRP A 35 -3.05 5.46 -19.25
CA TRP A 35 -2.83 6.89 -19.07
C TRP A 35 -1.96 7.18 -17.84
N ASP A 36 -2.20 6.51 -16.70
CA ASP A 36 -1.38 6.65 -15.50
C ASP A 36 0.07 6.16 -15.72
N ILE A 37 0.27 5.05 -16.43
CA ILE A 37 1.61 4.55 -16.78
C ILE A 37 2.36 5.58 -17.63
N LEU A 38 1.72 6.07 -18.69
CA LEU A 38 2.35 7.01 -19.62
C LEU A 38 2.73 8.33 -18.93
N ASN A 39 1.83 8.90 -18.13
CA ASN A 39 2.11 10.16 -17.42
C ASN A 39 3.24 10.04 -16.39
N ASN A 40 3.41 8.86 -15.81
CA ASN A 40 4.37 8.66 -14.73
C ASN A 40 5.63 7.91 -15.15
N LEU A 41 5.75 7.56 -16.42
CA LEU A 41 6.87 6.79 -16.98
C LEU A 41 8.23 7.42 -16.67
N ARG A 42 8.32 8.76 -16.72
CA ARG A 42 9.56 9.49 -16.37
C ARG A 42 9.96 9.27 -14.91
N GLY A 43 9.00 9.28 -14.00
CA GLY A 43 9.23 9.03 -12.58
C GLY A 43 9.66 7.60 -12.33
N ASP A 44 9.01 6.65 -12.99
CA ASP A 44 9.32 5.21 -12.87
C ASP A 44 10.72 4.89 -13.42
N TYR A 45 11.08 5.47 -14.56
CA TYR A 45 12.42 5.36 -15.14
C TYR A 45 13.49 5.89 -14.16
N SER A 46 13.23 7.04 -13.53
CA SER A 46 14.13 7.60 -12.51
C SER A 46 14.27 6.68 -11.30
N LEU A 47 13.21 5.97 -10.93
CA LEU A 47 13.18 5.07 -9.78
C LEU A 47 13.94 3.75 -10.06
N LEU A 48 13.87 3.25 -11.30
CA LEU A 48 14.61 2.07 -11.76
C LEU A 48 16.11 2.31 -11.92
N PHE A 49 16.50 3.42 -12.55
CA PHE A 49 17.88 3.63 -12.99
C PHE A 49 18.71 4.56 -12.10
N LYS A 50 18.08 5.43 -11.31
CA LYS A 50 18.80 6.41 -10.47
C LYS A 50 18.79 6.09 -8.98
N HIS A 51 17.99 5.13 -8.53
CA HIS A 51 17.85 4.78 -7.11
C HIS A 51 18.25 3.32 -6.86
N ARG A 52 18.68 3.01 -5.63
CA ARG A 52 18.97 1.62 -5.24
C ARG A 52 17.69 0.80 -5.24
N LEU A 53 17.76 -0.38 -5.86
CA LEU A 53 16.66 -1.33 -5.89
C LEU A 53 16.50 -1.99 -4.51
N ASN A 54 15.42 -1.62 -3.82
CA ASN A 54 15.01 -2.25 -2.57
C ASN A 54 13.86 -3.25 -2.83
N VAL A 55 13.61 -4.16 -1.88
CA VAL A 55 12.51 -5.13 -1.96
C VAL A 55 11.16 -4.45 -2.23
N THR A 56 10.89 -3.29 -1.60
CA THR A 56 9.67 -2.51 -1.83
C THR A 56 9.58 -1.94 -3.25
N THR A 57 10.72 -1.61 -3.89
CA THR A 57 10.76 -1.16 -5.29
C THR A 57 10.46 -2.31 -6.25
N LEU A 58 10.98 -3.51 -5.97
CA LEU A 58 10.65 -4.68 -6.77
C LEU A 58 9.17 -5.04 -6.65
N ALA A 59 8.64 -5.04 -5.42
CA ALA A 59 7.22 -5.27 -5.16
C ALA A 59 6.33 -4.22 -5.85
N TYR A 60 6.77 -2.96 -5.89
CA TYR A 60 6.10 -1.89 -6.63
C TYR A 60 5.97 -2.20 -8.13
N PHE A 61 7.07 -2.55 -8.80
CA PHE A 61 7.02 -2.85 -10.24
C PHE A 61 6.25 -4.13 -10.53
N ALA A 62 6.46 -5.18 -9.72
CA ALA A 62 5.74 -6.44 -9.85
C ALA A 62 4.23 -6.25 -9.67
N SER A 63 3.82 -5.53 -8.63
CA SER A 63 2.41 -5.19 -8.37
C SER A 63 1.80 -4.44 -9.56
N ARG A 64 2.47 -3.40 -10.05
CA ARG A 64 1.94 -2.53 -11.09
C ARG A 64 1.82 -3.24 -12.43
N ILE A 65 2.84 -4.01 -12.82
CA ILE A 65 2.82 -4.79 -14.07
C ILE A 65 1.75 -5.89 -13.99
N ALA A 66 1.69 -6.63 -12.88
CA ALA A 66 0.70 -7.68 -12.72
C ALA A 66 -0.73 -7.15 -12.72
N SER A 67 -0.97 -6.02 -12.04
CA SER A 67 -2.29 -5.35 -12.03
C SER A 67 -2.68 -4.89 -13.43
N PHE A 68 -1.74 -4.32 -14.19
CA PHE A 68 -1.99 -3.91 -15.56
C PHE A 68 -2.32 -5.10 -16.47
N VAL A 69 -1.54 -6.18 -16.41
CA VAL A 69 -1.77 -7.40 -17.21
C VAL A 69 -3.12 -8.03 -16.86
N TYR A 70 -3.48 -8.06 -15.57
CA TYR A 70 -4.78 -8.55 -15.12
C TYR A 70 -5.94 -7.73 -15.69
N VAL A 71 -5.88 -6.39 -15.57
CA VAL A 71 -6.92 -5.46 -16.04
C VAL A 71 -7.07 -5.50 -17.56
N LEU A 72 -5.95 -5.49 -18.29
CA LEU A 72 -5.93 -5.60 -19.75
C LEU A 72 -6.47 -6.96 -20.20
N GLY A 73 -6.02 -8.04 -19.56
CA GLY A 73 -6.43 -9.40 -19.86
C GLY A 73 -7.94 -9.61 -19.72
N LEU A 74 -8.53 -9.11 -18.63
CA LEU A 74 -9.99 -9.18 -18.43
C LEU A 74 -10.77 -8.25 -19.36
N THR A 75 -10.17 -7.16 -19.82
CA THR A 75 -10.77 -6.31 -20.87
C THR A 75 -10.83 -7.06 -22.20
N ILE A 76 -9.75 -7.75 -22.58
CA ILE A 76 -9.70 -8.59 -23.78
C ILE A 76 -10.72 -9.72 -23.67
N PHE A 77 -10.76 -10.40 -22.52
CA PHE A 77 -11.72 -11.46 -22.23
C PHE A 77 -13.18 -11.00 -22.38
N ALA A 78 -13.49 -9.77 -21.97
CA ALA A 78 -14.85 -9.21 -22.07
C ALA A 78 -15.20 -8.68 -23.48
N SER A 79 -14.20 -8.37 -24.31
CA SER A 79 -14.40 -7.63 -25.57
C SER A 79 -14.17 -8.48 -26.83
N TYR A 80 -13.41 -9.56 -26.74
CA TYR A 80 -13.00 -10.37 -27.88
C TYR A 80 -13.43 -11.84 -27.72
N PRO A 81 -13.96 -12.49 -28.78
CA PRO A 81 -14.28 -13.90 -28.73
C PRO A 81 -13.00 -14.74 -28.68
N LEU A 82 -12.77 -15.45 -27.58
CA LEU A 82 -11.62 -16.34 -27.40
C LEU A 82 -12.02 -17.79 -27.69
N GLN A 83 -11.13 -18.54 -28.34
CA GLN A 83 -11.35 -19.97 -28.57
C GLN A 83 -11.36 -20.77 -27.26
N ASP A 84 -10.38 -20.49 -26.37
CA ASP A 84 -10.23 -21.17 -25.07
C ASP A 84 -10.46 -20.19 -23.91
N CYS A 85 -11.72 -19.97 -23.54
CA CYS A 85 -12.10 -19.07 -22.46
C CYS A 85 -11.47 -19.46 -21.11
N GLU A 86 -11.40 -20.76 -20.80
CA GLU A 86 -10.88 -21.26 -19.52
C GLU A 86 -9.39 -20.98 -19.37
N THR A 87 -8.59 -21.33 -20.38
CA THR A 87 -7.14 -21.10 -20.37
C THR A 87 -6.82 -19.61 -20.29
N ALA A 88 -7.48 -18.79 -21.10
CA ALA A 88 -7.26 -17.35 -21.07
C ALA A 88 -7.62 -16.73 -19.72
N TYR A 89 -8.76 -17.13 -19.13
CA TYR A 89 -9.16 -16.69 -17.80
C TYR A 89 -8.12 -17.06 -16.75
N ASN A 90 -7.67 -18.32 -16.72
CA ASN A 90 -6.69 -18.79 -15.73
C ASN A 90 -5.34 -18.06 -15.87
N VAL A 91 -4.88 -17.82 -17.10
CA VAL A 91 -3.65 -17.06 -17.35
C VAL A 91 -3.77 -15.64 -16.80
N PHE A 92 -4.84 -14.90 -17.14
CA PHE A 92 -5.00 -13.52 -16.67
C PHE A 92 -5.23 -13.47 -15.16
N ASN A 93 -6.05 -14.37 -14.62
CA ASN A 93 -6.38 -14.44 -13.20
C ASN A 93 -5.15 -14.79 -12.33
N SER A 94 -4.12 -15.45 -12.89
CA SER A 94 -2.86 -15.71 -12.18
C SER A 94 -2.08 -14.44 -11.80
N PHE A 95 -2.29 -13.34 -12.52
CA PHE A 95 -1.67 -12.04 -12.21
C PHE A 95 -2.37 -11.28 -11.08
N TYR A 96 -3.63 -11.62 -10.78
CA TYR A 96 -4.39 -11.02 -9.68
C TYR A 96 -3.68 -11.09 -8.31
N PRO A 97 -3.22 -12.27 -7.82
CA PRO A 97 -2.55 -12.37 -6.53
C PRO A 97 -1.25 -11.56 -6.46
N ILE A 98 -0.51 -11.47 -7.57
CA ILE A 98 0.73 -10.70 -7.63
C ILE A 98 0.42 -9.20 -7.52
N GLY A 99 -0.59 -8.72 -8.25
CA GLY A 99 -1.02 -7.32 -8.23
C GLY A 99 -1.59 -6.88 -6.88
N VAL A 100 -2.57 -7.61 -6.37
CA VAL A 100 -3.27 -7.26 -5.12
C VAL A 100 -2.36 -7.41 -3.91
N SER A 101 -1.67 -8.55 -3.78
CA SER A 101 -0.78 -8.78 -2.63
C SER A 101 0.43 -7.86 -2.65
N GLY A 102 0.93 -7.51 -3.84
CA GLY A 102 1.99 -6.52 -3.99
C GLY A 102 1.53 -5.12 -3.59
N THR A 103 0.30 -4.75 -3.91
CA THR A 103 -0.30 -3.47 -3.47
C THR A 103 -0.46 -3.43 -1.95
N ALA A 104 -1.05 -4.47 -1.34
CA ALA A 104 -1.17 -4.59 0.11
C ALA A 104 0.21 -4.59 0.81
N PHE A 105 1.22 -5.21 0.20
CA PHE A 105 2.59 -5.19 0.71
C PHE A 105 3.18 -3.78 0.77
N LEU A 106 2.89 -2.91 -0.21
CA LEU A 106 3.32 -1.51 -0.18
C LEU A 106 2.69 -0.75 0.99
N PHE A 107 1.40 -1.01 1.27
CA PHE A 107 0.69 -0.42 2.41
C PHE A 107 1.22 -0.94 3.75
N PHE A 108 1.48 -2.24 3.86
CA PHE A 108 2.16 -2.85 5.00
C PHE A 108 3.51 -2.19 5.29
N PHE A 109 4.36 -2.02 4.27
CA PHE A 109 5.68 -1.39 4.44
C PHE A 109 5.58 0.04 4.93
N ARG A 110 4.59 0.80 4.45
CA ARG A 110 4.34 2.16 4.94
C ARG A 110 3.87 2.14 6.39
N ALA A 111 2.92 1.27 6.74
CA ALA A 111 2.44 1.14 8.11
C ALA A 111 3.61 0.79 9.05
N ARG A 112 4.43 -0.20 8.69
CA ARG A 112 5.64 -0.58 9.44
C ARG A 112 6.60 0.58 9.64
N ALA A 113 6.82 1.41 8.61
CA ALA A 113 7.70 2.57 8.72
C ALA A 113 7.16 3.65 9.68
N ILE A 114 5.84 3.74 9.86
CA ILE A 114 5.19 4.73 10.75
C ILE A 114 5.12 4.22 12.19
N PHE A 115 4.90 2.92 12.38
CA PHE A 115 4.87 2.25 13.68
C PHE A 115 6.25 1.70 14.09
N ASP A 116 7.33 2.33 13.59
CA ASP A 116 8.68 1.88 13.89
C ASP A 116 8.92 1.86 15.41
N GLY A 117 9.54 0.79 15.90
CA GLY A 117 9.70 0.53 17.33
C GLY A 117 8.57 -0.25 18.03
N GLU A 118 7.37 -0.36 17.44
CA GLU A 118 6.26 -1.14 18.03
C GLU A 118 6.07 -2.49 17.32
N ARG A 119 6.35 -3.58 18.05
CA ARG A 119 6.30 -4.95 17.49
C ARG A 119 4.88 -5.44 17.20
N VAL A 120 3.91 -5.11 18.06
CA VAL A 120 2.54 -5.64 17.97
C VAL A 120 1.82 -5.15 16.71
N PRO A 121 1.76 -3.85 16.37
CA PRO A 121 1.13 -3.38 15.14
C PRO A 121 1.82 -3.95 13.89
N THR A 122 3.15 -4.05 13.91
CA THR A 122 3.92 -4.61 12.80
C THR A 122 3.57 -6.07 12.53
N ILE A 123 3.42 -6.90 13.56
CA ILE A 123 2.99 -8.30 13.41
C ILE A 123 1.54 -8.36 12.90
N LEU A 124 0.64 -7.52 13.43
CA LEU A 124 -0.75 -7.47 13.00
C LEU A 124 -0.89 -7.17 11.51
N PHE A 125 -0.23 -6.11 11.01
CA PHE A 125 -0.29 -5.77 9.59
C PHE A 125 0.37 -6.86 8.71
N GLY A 126 1.39 -7.54 9.21
CA GLY A 126 1.99 -8.68 8.51
C GLY A 126 1.02 -9.85 8.37
N CYS A 127 0.26 -10.15 9.41
CA CYS A 127 -0.79 -11.17 9.38
C CYS A 127 -1.94 -10.80 8.44
N LEU A 128 -2.36 -9.53 8.43
CA LEU A 128 -3.40 -9.05 7.52
C LEU A 128 -2.95 -9.16 6.05
N TRP A 129 -1.70 -8.77 5.76
CA TRP A 129 -1.12 -8.95 4.44
C TRP A 129 -1.06 -10.42 4.01
N LEU A 130 -0.68 -11.35 4.91
CA LEU A 130 -0.70 -12.78 4.62
C LEU A 130 -2.13 -13.30 4.35
N ALA A 131 -3.13 -12.76 5.05
CA ALA A 131 -4.53 -13.09 4.80
C ALA A 131 -4.98 -12.62 3.39
N VAL A 132 -4.56 -11.43 2.96
CA VAL A 132 -4.79 -10.92 1.59
C VAL A 132 -4.07 -11.78 0.55
N LEU A 133 -2.84 -12.21 0.83
CA LEU A 133 -2.12 -13.12 -0.06
C LEU A 133 -2.83 -14.46 -0.21
N ALA A 134 -3.23 -15.08 0.90
CA ALA A 134 -3.95 -16.35 0.89
C ALA A 134 -5.32 -16.23 0.17
N SER A 135 -6.06 -15.15 0.42
CA SER A 135 -7.37 -14.93 -0.20
C SER A 135 -7.24 -14.69 -1.71
N SER A 136 -6.25 -13.91 -2.15
CA SER A 136 -6.03 -13.65 -3.57
C SER A 136 -5.53 -14.88 -4.35
N ILE A 137 -4.71 -15.73 -3.74
CA ILE A 137 -4.33 -17.04 -4.32
C ILE A 137 -5.57 -17.94 -4.45
N THR A 138 -6.41 -17.98 -3.41
CA THR A 138 -7.65 -18.76 -3.44
C THR A 138 -8.55 -18.30 -4.59
N SER A 139 -8.67 -16.98 -4.80
CA SER A 139 -9.40 -16.37 -5.92
C SER A 139 -8.83 -16.79 -7.29
N ALA A 140 -7.51 -16.92 -7.40
CA ALA A 140 -6.85 -17.36 -8.64
C ALA A 140 -7.21 -18.81 -9.00
N THR A 141 -7.35 -19.68 -7.99
CA THR A 141 -7.60 -21.12 -8.17
C THR A 141 -9.07 -21.53 -8.16
N ALA A 142 -9.95 -20.71 -7.59
CA ALA A 142 -11.36 -21.05 -7.42
C ALA A 142 -12.24 -20.70 -8.63
N GLY A 143 -11.76 -19.83 -9.52
CA GLY A 143 -12.50 -19.36 -10.68
C GLY A 143 -12.42 -20.31 -11.88
N GLY A 144 -13.34 -20.10 -12.82
CA GLY A 144 -13.34 -20.74 -14.13
C GLY A 144 -14.18 -19.94 -15.11
N ALA A 145 -13.98 -20.14 -16.40
CA ALA A 145 -14.70 -19.46 -17.46
C ALA A 145 -15.32 -20.44 -18.45
N ILE A 146 -16.50 -20.09 -18.97
CA ILE A 146 -17.20 -20.86 -20.00
C ILE A 146 -17.47 -19.95 -21.21
N GLY A 147 -17.38 -20.52 -22.41
CA GLY A 147 -17.80 -19.87 -23.64
C GLY A 147 -19.31 -20.06 -23.87
N LEU A 148 -20.01 -19.00 -24.22
CA LEU A 148 -21.44 -18.99 -24.52
C LEU A 148 -21.71 -18.38 -25.90
N GLY A 149 -22.64 -18.95 -26.66
CA GLY A 149 -23.13 -18.39 -27.93
C GLY A 149 -22.18 -18.55 -29.14
N ASP A 150 -22.62 -18.00 -30.28
CA ASP A 150 -21.87 -17.89 -31.53
C ASP A 150 -22.05 -16.47 -32.12
N PRO A 151 -21.00 -15.61 -32.17
CA PRO A 151 -19.63 -15.88 -31.76
C PRO A 151 -19.48 -16.12 -30.25
N THR A 152 -18.49 -16.93 -29.88
CA THR A 152 -18.26 -17.37 -28.49
C THR A 152 -17.87 -16.20 -27.58
N VAL A 153 -18.74 -15.88 -26.63
CA VAL A 153 -18.51 -14.88 -25.59
C VAL A 153 -18.12 -15.59 -24.30
N CYS A 154 -17.00 -15.18 -23.69
CA CYS A 154 -16.54 -15.79 -22.45
C CYS A 154 -17.20 -15.15 -21.23
N VAL A 155 -17.68 -15.96 -20.30
CA VAL A 155 -18.24 -15.51 -19.01
C VAL A 155 -17.65 -16.31 -17.85
N ILE A 156 -17.60 -15.69 -16.67
CA ILE A 156 -17.12 -16.33 -15.44
C ILE A 156 -18.19 -17.31 -14.93
N ALA A 157 -17.78 -18.51 -14.51
CA ALA A 157 -18.67 -19.57 -14.05
C ALA A 157 -19.35 -19.22 -12.70
N PRO A 158 -20.69 -19.24 -12.59
CA PRO A 158 -21.40 -18.61 -11.47
C PRO A 158 -21.64 -19.46 -10.21
N ARG A 159 -21.49 -20.80 -10.25
CA ARG A 159 -22.16 -21.65 -9.22
C ARG A 159 -21.44 -21.81 -7.88
N HIS A 160 -20.12 -21.61 -7.80
CA HIS A 160 -19.37 -21.74 -6.53
C HIS A 160 -18.39 -20.59 -6.24
N VAL A 161 -18.23 -19.66 -7.18
CA VAL A 161 -17.18 -18.65 -7.13
C VAL A 161 -17.66 -17.35 -6.46
N GLU A 162 -18.95 -17.06 -6.51
CA GLU A 162 -19.55 -15.83 -5.94
C GLU A 162 -19.29 -15.66 -4.44
N ALA A 163 -19.47 -16.73 -3.66
CA ALA A 163 -19.24 -16.68 -2.21
C ALA A 163 -17.75 -16.49 -1.86
N ILE A 164 -16.87 -17.09 -2.67
CA ILE A 164 -15.41 -16.98 -2.51
C ILE A 164 -14.98 -15.56 -2.85
N PHE A 165 -15.43 -15.00 -3.98
CA PHE A 165 -15.09 -13.62 -4.36
C PHE A 165 -15.62 -12.58 -3.35
N GLY A 166 -16.83 -12.78 -2.81
CA GLY A 166 -17.33 -11.93 -1.73
C GLY A 166 -16.43 -11.95 -0.49
N LEU A 167 -16.01 -13.15 -0.06
CA LEU A 167 -15.11 -13.31 1.08
C LEU A 167 -13.73 -12.68 0.82
N VAL A 168 -13.18 -12.85 -0.38
CA VAL A 168 -11.91 -12.24 -0.78
C VAL A 168 -12.00 -10.72 -0.72
N GLY A 169 -13.06 -10.15 -1.29
CA GLY A 169 -13.34 -8.71 -1.21
C GLY A 169 -13.44 -8.21 0.23
N PHE A 170 -14.13 -8.96 1.10
CA PHE A 170 -14.23 -8.63 2.52
C PHE A 170 -12.86 -8.60 3.22
N VAL A 171 -12.00 -9.59 2.97
CA VAL A 171 -10.64 -9.63 3.55
C VAL A 171 -9.81 -8.42 3.11
N ILE A 172 -9.84 -8.08 1.82
CA ILE A 172 -9.12 -6.92 1.27
C ILE A 172 -9.64 -5.62 1.88
N MET A 173 -10.97 -5.48 1.98
CA MET A 173 -11.60 -4.30 2.60
C MET A 173 -11.17 -4.13 4.06
N VAL A 174 -11.12 -5.23 4.83
CA VAL A 174 -10.70 -5.19 6.24
C VAL A 174 -9.24 -4.78 6.37
N ASP A 175 -8.34 -5.36 5.57
CA ASP A 175 -6.91 -4.99 5.55
C ASP A 175 -6.73 -3.49 5.25
N ASP A 176 -7.26 -3.01 4.12
CA ASP A 176 -7.12 -1.61 3.72
C ASP A 176 -7.72 -0.64 4.74
N THR A 177 -8.85 -1.01 5.35
CA THR A 177 -9.52 -0.19 6.37
C THR A 177 -8.68 -0.10 7.64
N ILE A 178 -8.21 -1.24 8.18
CA ILE A 178 -7.39 -1.27 9.39
C ILE A 178 -6.07 -0.52 9.18
N VAL A 179 -5.40 -0.78 8.05
CA VAL A 179 -4.15 -0.10 7.70
C VAL A 179 -4.37 1.40 7.56
N PHE A 180 -5.44 1.83 6.89
CA PHE A 180 -5.77 3.25 6.76
C PHE A 180 -6.04 3.92 8.11
N PHE A 181 -6.90 3.34 8.95
CA PHE A 181 -7.22 3.92 10.25
C PHE A 181 -5.99 3.98 11.15
N ALA A 182 -5.15 2.95 11.14
CA ALA A 182 -3.94 2.93 11.95
C ALA A 182 -2.93 3.98 11.49
N ILE A 183 -2.64 4.07 10.19
CA ILE A 183 -1.75 5.11 9.63
C ILE A 183 -2.31 6.50 9.94
N SER A 184 -3.62 6.70 9.78
CA SER A 184 -4.29 7.98 10.06
C SER A 184 -4.20 8.36 11.53
N TYR A 185 -4.48 7.42 12.43
CA TYR A 185 -4.43 7.63 13.87
C TYR A 185 -3.02 8.01 14.34
N ARG A 186 -2.00 7.22 13.96
CA ARG A 186 -0.62 7.47 14.39
C ARG A 186 -0.08 8.78 13.85
N LEU A 187 -0.51 9.13 12.64
CA LEU A 187 -0.17 10.39 12.06
C LEU A 187 -0.75 11.57 12.86
N ILE A 188 -2.05 11.53 13.14
CA ILE A 188 -2.73 12.56 13.93
C ILE A 188 -2.11 12.66 15.33
N SER A 189 -1.81 11.52 15.97
CA SER A 189 -1.20 11.52 17.31
C SER A 189 0.20 12.12 17.32
N ASN A 190 1.03 11.83 16.31
CA ASN A 190 2.38 12.39 16.21
C ASN A 190 2.32 13.92 16.02
N PHE A 191 1.34 14.42 15.27
CA PHE A 191 1.12 15.86 15.14
C PHE A 191 0.63 16.52 16.44
N GLN A 192 -0.27 15.86 17.17
CA GLN A 192 -0.79 16.36 18.44
C GLN A 192 0.31 16.41 19.51
N ALA A 193 1.23 15.45 19.51
CA ALA A 193 2.40 15.47 20.41
C ALA A 193 3.33 16.67 20.15
N GLU A 194 3.31 17.22 18.92
CA GLU A 194 4.14 18.36 18.53
C GLU A 194 3.45 19.73 18.74
N GLN A 195 2.12 19.77 18.94
CA GLN A 195 1.37 21.00 19.26
C GLN A 195 0.62 20.89 20.60
N GLN A 196 1.00 21.73 21.58
CA GLN A 196 0.60 21.62 22.99
C GLN A 196 -0.87 21.93 23.37
N THR A 197 -1.80 22.21 22.43
CA THR A 197 -3.18 22.64 22.76
C THR A 197 -4.28 21.87 22.02
N PRO A 198 -4.93 20.85 22.64
CA PRO A 198 -5.85 19.92 21.96
C PRO A 198 -7.22 20.51 21.52
N GLY A 199 -7.66 21.64 22.07
CA GLY A 199 -9.00 22.21 21.82
C GLY A 199 -9.13 23.07 20.56
N GLU A 200 -8.08 23.77 20.14
CA GLU A 200 -8.10 24.62 18.94
C GLU A 200 -7.80 23.83 17.65
N GLN A 201 -7.29 22.60 17.79
CA GLN A 201 -6.78 21.75 16.72
C GLN A 201 -7.87 21.04 15.91
N VAL A 202 -8.93 20.55 16.54
CA VAL A 202 -10.06 19.95 15.80
C VAL A 202 -10.74 21.00 14.91
N LYS A 203 -10.80 22.23 15.42
CA LYS A 203 -11.30 23.40 14.68
C LYS A 203 -10.32 23.83 13.60
N ALA A 204 -9.00 23.76 13.81
CA ALA A 204 -7.97 24.09 12.81
C ALA A 204 -7.80 23.00 11.73
N LEU A 205 -8.03 21.72 12.03
CA LEU A 205 -8.06 20.62 11.06
C LEU A 205 -9.26 20.74 10.11
N PHE A 206 -10.41 21.18 10.63
CA PHE A 206 -11.61 21.41 9.82
C PHE A 206 -11.60 22.78 9.11
N SER A 207 -10.96 23.80 9.71
CA SER A 207 -10.89 25.18 9.17
C SER A 207 -9.68 25.43 8.26
N GLY A 208 -8.64 24.60 8.35
CA GLY A 208 -7.43 24.72 7.53
C GLY A 208 -6.56 25.97 7.82
N ALA A 209 -6.86 26.78 8.84
CA ALA A 209 -6.28 28.12 8.95
C ALA A 209 -4.86 28.20 9.56
N ASN A 210 -4.43 27.28 10.44
CA ASN A 210 -3.24 27.50 11.29
C ASN A 210 -2.28 26.31 11.43
N LEU A 211 -1.99 25.58 10.36
CA LEU A 211 -0.95 24.52 10.36
C LEU A 211 0.29 24.97 9.58
N PRO A 212 1.52 24.62 10.02
CA PRO A 212 2.73 24.80 9.22
C PRO A 212 2.52 24.21 7.82
N ALA A 213 2.81 24.98 6.77
CA ALA A 213 2.40 24.65 5.39
C ALA A 213 3.02 23.34 4.86
N PHE A 214 4.17 22.92 5.40
CA PHE A 214 4.99 21.85 4.84
C PHE A 214 4.51 20.42 5.20
N PRO A 215 4.19 20.07 6.48
CA PRO A 215 3.61 18.77 6.79
C PRO A 215 2.15 18.65 6.32
N LYS A 216 1.40 19.76 6.34
CA LYS A 216 -0.04 19.80 6.05
C LYS A 216 -0.35 19.30 4.62
N SER A 217 0.36 19.82 3.62
CA SER A 217 0.13 19.45 2.21
C SER A 217 0.54 18.00 1.93
N LEU A 218 1.69 17.56 2.43
CA LEU A 218 2.18 16.21 2.19
C LEU A 218 1.32 15.14 2.86
N PHE A 219 0.82 15.42 4.06
CA PHE A 219 -0.05 14.51 4.80
C PHE A 219 -1.50 14.52 4.35
N MET A 220 -2.06 15.68 3.96
CA MET A 220 -3.40 15.72 3.35
C MET A 220 -3.42 14.98 2.02
N ASP A 221 -2.45 15.20 1.14
CA ASP A 221 -2.42 14.53 -0.16
C ASP A 221 -2.22 13.02 0.02
N GLY A 222 -1.24 12.62 0.84
CA GLY A 222 -0.96 11.22 1.11
C GLY A 222 -2.15 10.46 1.67
N GLN A 223 -2.87 11.02 2.66
CA GLN A 223 -4.01 10.36 3.33
C GLN A 223 -5.28 10.34 2.48
N MET A 224 -5.57 11.40 1.70
CA MET A 224 -6.73 11.39 0.82
C MET A 224 -6.69 10.23 -0.17
N TYR A 225 -5.50 9.85 -0.66
CA TYR A 225 -5.37 8.69 -1.55
C TYR A 225 -5.73 7.36 -0.88
N TYR A 226 -5.44 7.17 0.42
CA TYR A 226 -5.90 5.97 1.15
C TYR A 226 -7.39 6.01 1.40
N MET A 227 -7.94 7.18 1.72
CA MET A 227 -9.39 7.32 1.90
C MET A 227 -10.14 6.96 0.62
N ILE A 228 -9.64 7.39 -0.55
CA ILE A 228 -10.19 7.01 -1.85
C ILE A 228 -10.12 5.49 -2.05
N ALA A 229 -8.99 4.86 -1.74
CA ALA A 229 -8.84 3.40 -1.83
C ALA A 229 -9.82 2.66 -0.89
N VAL A 230 -9.96 3.09 0.37
CA VAL A 230 -10.89 2.48 1.33
C VAL A 230 -12.33 2.61 0.86
N VAL A 231 -12.76 3.81 0.44
CA VAL A 231 -14.12 4.02 -0.09
C VAL A 231 -14.38 3.18 -1.34
N ALA A 232 -13.39 3.02 -2.21
CA ALA A 232 -13.49 2.16 -3.38
C ALA A 232 -13.62 0.68 -3.00
N ASN A 233 -12.88 0.20 -2.00
CA ASN A 233 -12.97 -1.18 -1.52
C ASN A 233 -14.28 -1.48 -0.81
N ILE A 234 -14.77 -0.54 0.01
CA ILE A 234 -16.08 -0.65 0.63
C ILE A 234 -17.17 -0.69 -0.45
N SER A 235 -17.12 0.21 -1.44
CA SER A 235 -18.15 0.22 -2.49
C SER A 235 -18.14 -1.04 -3.35
N ALA A 236 -16.97 -1.56 -3.71
CA ALA A 236 -16.83 -2.84 -4.42
C ALA A 236 -17.35 -4.02 -3.58
N THR A 237 -17.02 -4.08 -2.30
CA THR A 237 -17.46 -5.14 -1.39
C THR A 237 -18.97 -5.09 -1.18
N VAL A 238 -19.54 -3.91 -0.92
CA VAL A 238 -20.99 -3.74 -0.78
C VAL A 238 -21.70 -4.21 -2.05
N MET A 239 -21.22 -3.81 -3.23
CA MET A 239 -21.80 -4.25 -4.50
C MET A 239 -21.75 -5.79 -4.67
N ALA A 240 -20.70 -6.44 -4.18
CA ALA A 240 -20.57 -7.89 -4.20
C ALA A 240 -21.60 -8.62 -3.32
N TYR A 241 -22.04 -8.00 -2.21
CA TYR A 241 -23.01 -8.60 -1.27
C TYR A 241 -24.47 -8.23 -1.54
N VAL A 242 -24.75 -7.17 -2.31
CA VAL A 242 -26.13 -6.76 -2.61
C VAL A 242 -26.82 -7.80 -3.50
N ARG A 243 -27.70 -8.61 -2.87
CA ARG A 243 -28.42 -9.70 -3.54
C ARG A 243 -29.44 -9.23 -4.60
N VAL A 244 -29.86 -7.96 -4.53
CA VAL A 244 -30.80 -7.34 -5.50
C VAL A 244 -30.16 -7.14 -6.88
N VAL A 245 -28.83 -7.09 -6.94
CA VAL A 245 -28.06 -6.85 -8.16
C VAL A 245 -27.79 -8.18 -8.88
N SER A 246 -27.94 -8.21 -10.22
CA SER A 246 -27.62 -9.37 -11.07
C SER A 246 -26.20 -9.86 -10.79
N PRO A 247 -25.92 -11.18 -10.79
CA PRO A 247 -24.57 -11.71 -10.55
C PRO A 247 -23.50 -11.03 -11.42
N VAL A 248 -23.83 -10.72 -12.68
CA VAL A 248 -22.91 -10.05 -13.61
C VAL A 248 -22.50 -8.66 -13.11
N TYR A 249 -23.46 -7.89 -12.56
CA TYR A 249 -23.21 -6.54 -12.04
C TYR A 249 -22.42 -6.54 -10.72
N ARG A 250 -22.43 -7.63 -9.94
CA ARG A 250 -21.72 -7.70 -8.65
C ARG A 250 -20.20 -7.60 -8.80
N GLY A 251 -19.65 -8.02 -9.94
CA GLY A 251 -18.23 -7.95 -10.25
C GLY A 251 -17.75 -6.66 -10.93
N PHE A 252 -18.65 -5.73 -11.28
CA PHE A 252 -18.30 -4.59 -12.15
C PHE A 252 -17.29 -3.63 -11.52
N LEU A 253 -17.34 -3.47 -10.20
CA LEU A 253 -16.41 -2.60 -9.49
C LEU A 253 -15.06 -3.23 -9.21
N VAL A 254 -14.86 -4.53 -9.45
CA VAL A 254 -13.58 -5.19 -9.17
C VAL A 254 -12.44 -4.59 -10.01
N ILE A 255 -12.64 -4.45 -11.32
CA ILE A 255 -11.60 -3.94 -12.23
C ILE A 255 -11.30 -2.46 -12.02
N PRO A 256 -12.31 -1.56 -11.90
CA PRO A 256 -12.08 -0.18 -11.49
C PRO A 256 -11.39 -0.07 -10.13
N ASN A 257 -11.78 -0.90 -9.16
CA ASN A 257 -11.17 -0.90 -7.84
C ASN A 257 -9.69 -1.29 -7.88
N VAL A 258 -9.34 -2.41 -8.52
CA VAL A 258 -7.94 -2.85 -8.66
C VAL A 258 -7.09 -1.81 -9.39
N THR A 259 -7.66 -1.20 -10.44
CA THR A 259 -7.01 -0.11 -11.17
C THR A 259 -6.73 1.07 -10.25
N LEU A 260 -7.74 1.53 -9.52
CA LEU A 260 -7.66 2.68 -8.64
C LEU A 260 -6.68 2.43 -7.47
N THR A 261 -6.80 1.30 -6.78
CA THR A 261 -5.95 0.95 -5.63
C THR A 261 -4.48 0.80 -6.05
N SER A 262 -4.20 0.16 -7.19
CA SER A 262 -2.85 0.05 -7.73
C SER A 262 -2.27 1.43 -8.08
N ILE A 263 -3.03 2.29 -8.79
CA ILE A 263 -2.60 3.66 -9.11
C ILE A 263 -2.31 4.47 -7.84
N MET A 264 -3.21 4.43 -6.86
CA MET A 264 -3.06 5.21 -5.63
C MET A 264 -1.85 4.73 -4.80
N ALA A 265 -1.69 3.43 -4.62
CA ALA A 265 -0.53 2.86 -3.92
C ALA A 265 0.78 3.21 -4.63
N CYS A 266 0.79 3.12 -5.96
CA CYS A 266 1.96 3.44 -6.75
C CYS A 266 2.32 4.93 -6.68
N ARG A 267 1.34 5.81 -6.81
CA ARG A 267 1.52 7.27 -6.70
C ARG A 267 2.07 7.67 -5.35
N VAL A 268 1.51 7.09 -4.29
CA VAL A 268 1.98 7.31 -2.92
C VAL A 268 3.42 6.83 -2.72
N TYR A 269 3.75 5.62 -3.19
CA TYR A 269 5.11 5.09 -3.11
C TYR A 269 6.12 5.96 -3.87
N ARG A 270 5.76 6.38 -5.09
CA ARG A 270 6.61 7.24 -5.90
C ARG A 270 6.81 8.62 -5.27
N ASN A 271 5.75 9.24 -4.77
CA ASN A 271 5.85 10.57 -4.16
C ASN A 271 6.71 10.54 -2.89
N THR A 272 6.59 9.48 -2.08
CA THR A 272 7.43 9.30 -0.89
C THR A 272 8.89 9.02 -1.23
N LYS A 273 9.18 8.29 -2.32
CA LYS A 273 10.55 7.97 -2.73
C LYS A 273 11.27 9.07 -3.51
N LEU A 274 10.59 9.74 -4.42
CA LEU A 274 11.18 10.79 -5.25
C LEU A 274 11.19 12.16 -4.57
N GLY A 275 10.57 12.28 -3.39
CA GLY A 275 10.51 13.54 -2.66
C GLY A 275 9.86 14.67 -3.47
N VAL A 276 8.99 14.35 -4.43
CA VAL A 276 8.27 15.33 -5.26
C VAL A 276 7.20 16.00 -4.40
N VAL A 277 7.66 16.84 -3.49
CA VAL A 277 6.88 17.91 -2.89
C VAL A 277 6.87 19.02 -3.93
N HIS A 278 5.69 19.33 -4.46
CA HIS A 278 5.55 20.47 -5.36
C HIS A 278 5.98 21.75 -4.64
N GLY A 279 7.07 22.34 -5.14
CA GLY A 279 7.49 23.74 -5.05
C GLY A 279 7.06 24.54 -3.82
N GLY A 280 7.98 24.68 -2.86
CA GLY A 280 7.93 25.72 -1.84
C GLY A 280 8.96 25.52 -0.73
N ALA A 281 10.20 25.91 -0.99
CA ALA A 281 11.35 25.95 -0.07
C ALA A 281 11.91 24.57 0.37
N GLY A 282 13.19 24.36 0.06
CA GLY A 282 13.91 23.12 0.32
C GLY A 282 14.10 22.86 1.81
N LEU A 283 13.71 21.66 2.25
CA LEU A 283 14.29 21.01 3.41
C LEU A 283 14.48 19.53 3.07
N THR A 284 15.75 19.18 2.90
CA THR A 284 16.27 17.81 2.87
C THR A 284 15.77 17.04 4.09
N LEU A 285 15.14 15.88 3.86
CA LEU A 285 14.96 14.87 4.89
C LEU A 285 16.34 14.51 5.50
N PRO A 286 16.48 14.44 6.84
CA PRO A 286 17.73 14.02 7.44
C PRO A 286 17.98 12.57 7.06
N THR A 287 19.01 12.35 6.25
CA THR A 287 19.51 11.01 5.97
C THR A 287 20.25 10.55 7.22
N LEU A 288 19.72 9.54 7.91
CA LEU A 288 20.29 9.00 9.13
C LEU A 288 21.54 8.15 8.79
N ASN A 289 22.70 8.72 9.13
CA ASN A 289 23.97 8.13 9.54
C ASN A 289 24.78 7.22 8.57
N THR A 290 25.92 7.77 8.12
CA THR A 290 27.22 7.08 8.23
C THR A 290 28.17 7.99 9.00
N LEU A 291 28.43 7.64 10.27
CA LEU A 291 29.48 8.21 11.11
C LEU A 291 30.85 7.72 10.63
N GLY A 292 31.78 8.65 10.44
CA GLY A 292 33.21 8.43 10.23
C GLY A 292 33.97 9.74 10.49
N PRO A 293 35.20 9.70 11.04
CA PRO A 293 35.60 10.59 12.13
C PRO A 293 36.41 11.84 11.70
N SER A 294 36.39 12.84 12.59
CA SER A 294 37.38 13.89 12.84
C SER A 294 38.15 14.49 11.65
N GLY A 295 37.84 15.75 11.36
CA GLY A 295 38.70 16.65 10.59
C GLY A 295 38.44 18.11 10.95
N ASN A 296 39.29 18.68 11.81
CA ASN A 296 39.31 20.10 12.15
C ASN A 296 39.45 20.98 10.90
N THR A 297 38.53 21.91 10.67
CA THR A 297 38.83 23.12 9.89
C THR A 297 37.93 24.31 10.27
N ILE A 298 38.52 25.22 11.06
CA ILE A 298 38.44 26.69 11.08
C ILE A 298 37.22 27.37 10.40
N PRO A 299 36.40 28.18 11.11
CA PRO A 299 35.51 29.14 10.47
C PRO A 299 36.24 30.47 10.21
N LEU A 300 36.25 30.90 8.94
CA LEU A 300 36.69 32.23 8.52
C LEU A 300 35.62 33.28 8.83
N SER A 301 36.08 34.37 9.44
CA SER A 301 35.34 35.52 9.92
C SER A 301 34.57 36.26 8.82
N HIS A 302 33.36 36.72 9.14
CA HIS A 302 32.85 37.96 8.59
C HIS A 302 32.29 38.82 9.72
N SER A 303 33.01 39.90 10.00
CA SER A 303 32.69 40.95 10.96
C SER A 303 31.52 41.80 10.45
N SER A 304 30.52 42.03 11.30
CA SER A 304 29.75 43.27 11.30
C SER A 304 29.39 43.64 12.73
N THR A 305 29.81 44.85 13.07
CA THR A 305 29.82 45.51 14.37
C THR A 305 28.45 46.08 14.69
N GLN A 306 27.94 45.88 15.93
CA GLN A 306 27.20 46.93 16.64
C GLN A 306 27.13 46.66 18.16
N HIS A 307 27.54 47.71 18.90
CA HIS A 307 27.43 48.05 20.33
C HIS A 307 26.13 47.60 21.05
N ALA A 308 25.99 47.48 22.38
CA ALA A 308 26.86 47.62 23.56
C ALA A 308 26.07 47.15 24.81
N GLY A 309 26.78 46.72 25.87
CA GLY A 309 26.43 46.95 27.28
C GLY A 309 25.56 45.91 28.00
N ILE A 310 26.15 45.17 28.96
CA ILE A 310 26.05 45.41 30.43
C ILE A 310 26.64 44.19 31.16
N ILE A 311 27.49 44.49 32.16
CA ILE A 311 28.09 43.57 33.14
C ILE A 311 27.09 43.31 34.27
N GLY A 312 27.02 42.07 34.76
CA GLY A 312 26.22 41.71 35.94
C GLY A 312 26.52 40.30 36.45
N GLU A 313 27.35 40.27 37.49
CA GLU A 313 27.83 39.19 38.34
C GLU A 313 26.85 38.08 38.82
N LEU A 314 27.46 36.89 39.02
CA LEU A 314 27.38 36.00 40.20
C LEU A 314 26.04 35.31 40.57
N HIS A 315 26.02 33.98 40.51
CA HIS A 315 25.74 33.15 41.69
C HIS A 315 26.08 31.68 41.47
N THR A 316 27.06 31.21 42.25
CA THR A 316 27.37 29.82 42.58
C THR A 316 26.27 29.20 43.45
N GLY A 317 25.90 27.96 43.15
CA GLY A 317 25.10 27.09 44.01
C GLY A 317 25.44 25.63 43.73
N ALA A 318 26.07 24.99 44.71
CA ALA A 318 26.61 23.63 44.67
C ALA A 318 25.62 22.59 45.23
N ASN A 319 26.01 21.32 45.07
CA ASN A 319 25.59 20.08 45.78
C ASN A 319 24.26 19.45 45.33
N ASP A 320 24.06 18.13 45.35
CA ASP A 320 24.84 16.87 45.50
C ASP A 320 23.75 15.78 45.44
N SER A 321 23.91 14.65 44.72
CA SER A 321 23.39 13.31 45.14
C SER A 321 23.65 12.18 44.11
N ASP A 322 24.55 11.28 44.53
CA ASP A 322 24.47 9.80 44.54
C ASP A 322 24.47 8.96 43.23
N PRO A 323 25.51 8.12 42.99
CA PRO A 323 25.54 7.06 41.99
C PRO A 323 25.55 5.66 42.66
N THR A 324 24.39 5.06 42.93
CA THR A 324 24.30 3.72 43.54
C THR A 324 23.28 2.74 42.91
N GLU A 325 22.82 2.96 41.67
CA GLU A 325 21.93 2.00 40.96
C GLU A 325 22.52 1.36 39.69
N HIS A 326 23.76 1.69 39.31
CA HIS A 326 24.30 1.28 38.00
C HIS A 326 25.08 -0.04 37.98
N GLU A 327 25.25 -0.71 39.12
CA GLU A 327 26.11 -1.90 39.23
C GLU A 327 25.34 -3.23 39.24
N GLU A 328 24.04 -3.22 39.55
CA GLU A 328 23.26 -4.46 39.66
C GLU A 328 22.74 -5.00 38.31
N CYS A 329 22.59 -4.14 37.29
CA CYS A 329 22.15 -4.57 35.94
C CYS A 329 23.30 -5.13 35.07
N ARG A 330 24.57 -4.93 35.45
CA ARG A 330 25.72 -5.42 34.68
C ARG A 330 25.99 -6.92 34.92
N THR A 331 25.61 -7.43 36.09
CA THR A 331 25.90 -8.82 36.49
C THR A 331 24.93 -9.81 35.84
N ASP A 332 23.66 -9.44 35.66
CA ASP A 332 22.64 -10.31 35.03
C ASP A 332 22.84 -10.48 33.51
N ILE A 333 23.38 -9.47 32.82
CA ILE A 333 23.65 -9.57 31.37
C ILE A 333 24.84 -10.51 31.09
N GLN A 334 25.84 -10.55 31.98
CA GLN A 334 26.98 -11.46 31.82
C GLN A 334 26.60 -12.92 32.09
N LEU A 335 25.69 -13.18 33.03
CA LEU A 335 25.23 -14.54 33.32
C LEU A 335 24.35 -15.13 32.19
N HIS A 336 23.56 -14.30 31.51
CA HIS A 336 22.75 -14.75 30.37
C HIS A 336 23.54 -14.95 29.07
N LEU A 337 24.64 -14.21 28.85
CA LEU A 337 25.50 -14.42 27.68
C LEU A 337 26.38 -15.68 27.81
N ALA A 338 26.79 -16.06 29.02
CA ALA A 338 27.52 -17.30 29.25
C ALA A 338 26.66 -18.57 29.04
N SER A 339 25.34 -18.48 29.26
CA SER A 339 24.41 -19.59 29.02
C SER A 339 24.17 -19.83 27.52
N ARG A 340 24.00 -18.76 26.73
CA ARG A 340 23.81 -18.87 25.26
C ARG A 340 25.06 -19.28 24.48
N GLY A 341 26.26 -19.06 25.03
CA GLY A 341 27.51 -19.50 24.41
C GLY A 341 27.68 -21.03 24.40
N LYS A 342 27.14 -21.73 25.39
CA LYS A 342 27.23 -23.20 25.49
C LYS A 342 26.24 -23.93 24.57
N ASP A 343 25.07 -23.34 24.32
CA ASP A 343 24.07 -23.93 23.41
C ASP A 343 24.48 -23.83 21.93
N LEU A 344 25.30 -22.84 21.57
CA LEU A 344 25.77 -22.65 20.19
C LEU A 344 26.92 -23.60 19.82
N GLU A 345 27.77 -23.96 20.78
CA GLU A 345 28.83 -24.97 20.59
C GLU A 345 28.26 -26.40 20.44
N LEU A 346 27.15 -26.71 21.11
CA LEU A 346 26.49 -28.02 20.99
C LEU A 346 25.77 -28.21 19.63
N PHE A 347 25.40 -27.13 18.95
CA PHE A 347 24.71 -27.21 17.65
C PHE A 347 25.68 -27.32 16.46
N VAL A 348 26.96 -26.92 16.64
CA VAL A 348 27.99 -27.02 15.58
C VAL A 348 28.72 -28.37 15.61
N ALA A 349 28.72 -29.08 16.74
CA ALA A 349 29.33 -30.42 16.86
C ALA A 349 28.45 -31.58 16.30
N ALA A 350 27.24 -31.30 15.82
CA ALA A 350 26.28 -32.31 15.35
C ALA A 350 26.06 -32.31 13.82
N LYS A 351 27.09 -31.99 13.03
CA LYS A 351 27.07 -32.14 11.57
C LYS A 351 28.19 -33.03 11.06
#